data_AF-A0A535HD14-F1
#
_entry.id   AF-A0A535HD14-F1
#
_cell.length_a   1.000
_cell.length_b   1.000
_cell.length_c   1.000
_cell.angle_alpha   90.00
_cell.angle_beta   90.00
_cell.angle_gamma   90.00
#
_symmetry.space_group_name_H-M   'P 1'
#
loop_
_entity.id
_entity.type
_entity.pdbx_description
1 polymer ?
#
loop_
_entity_poly.entity_id
_entity_poly.type
_entity_poly.pdbx_seq_one_letter_code
_entity_poly.pdbx_strand_id
1 'polypeptide(L)'
;MDVGRARSARLPAGRRLRRGAEEHDRRARAWSSEAELSAVSTRPDLALTGEHDELRSTVRQFLAATSSPADTRRVIETPDGFDRSMWSRMAEQLGLQALLVPERYEGLGQGPVEAQIVFEEMGRALYSGPYFASAALATNALVCSGDETACRDLLPGIAAGTTIATVAVAEAGTTAKRDRDAWVLDGSKSLVPNGHVADLLLVAAQTDAGPSLFAVDAADLGVESQALESLDLSRRLAALKFAGARARLVGQDGAAASVVAATMDRALVALTAEAAGGAARCLE
;
A
#
# COMPACT_ATOMS: atom_id res chain seq x y z
N MET A 1 -50.10 -30.01 66.97
CA MET A 1 -50.49 -29.08 65.89
C MET A 1 -49.40 -29.09 64.83
N ASP A 2 -49.60 -29.35 63.55
CA ASP A 2 -50.51 -30.20 62.79
C ASP A 2 -49.76 -30.36 61.45
N VAL A 3 -49.61 -31.60 60.98
CA VAL A 3 -48.72 -31.95 59.86
C VAL A 3 -49.60 -32.20 58.63
N GLY A 4 -49.68 -31.17 57.77
CA GLY A 4 -50.39 -31.24 56.49
C GLY A 4 -49.68 -32.11 55.46
N ARG A 5 -50.22 -33.31 55.24
CA ARG A 5 -50.17 -34.12 53.99
C ARG A 5 -50.36 -33.23 52.75
N ALA A 6 -49.92 -33.54 51.53
CA ALA A 6 -49.15 -34.62 50.92
C ALA A 6 -48.99 -34.24 49.43
N ARG A 7 -47.94 -34.70 48.74
CA ARG A 7 -48.05 -35.68 47.63
C ARG A 7 -46.78 -35.70 46.77
N SER A 8 -46.26 -36.92 46.67
CA SER A 8 -45.28 -37.43 45.71
C SER A 8 -45.76 -37.25 44.26
N ALA A 9 -44.84 -36.82 43.39
CA ALA A 9 -44.95 -36.97 41.95
C ALA A 9 -43.66 -37.61 41.40
N ARG A 10 -43.87 -38.66 40.61
CA ARG A 10 -42.87 -39.56 40.02
C ARG A 10 -42.08 -38.89 38.89
N LEU A 11 -40.82 -39.28 38.75
CA LEU A 11 -39.96 -38.96 37.62
C LEU A 11 -40.43 -39.70 36.35
N PRO A 12 -40.49 -39.03 35.18
CA PRO A 12 -40.45 -39.72 33.90
C PRO A 12 -38.99 -39.89 33.44
N ALA A 13 -38.66 -41.14 33.13
CA ALA A 13 -37.45 -41.50 32.40
C ALA A 13 -37.53 -41.06 30.94
N GLY A 14 -36.36 -40.78 30.35
CA GLY A 14 -36.11 -41.13 28.96
C GLY A 14 -35.80 -40.00 27.98
N ARG A 15 -34.66 -40.20 27.31
CA ARG A 15 -34.33 -39.78 25.94
C ARG A 15 -34.04 -38.30 25.70
N ARG A 16 -32.78 -37.94 25.93
CA ARG A 16 -32.02 -37.06 25.02
C ARG A 16 -30.66 -37.71 24.75
N LEU A 17 -30.07 -37.40 23.60
CA LEU A 17 -28.88 -37.99 22.97
C LEU A 17 -29.16 -39.18 22.03
N ARG A 18 -29.78 -38.91 20.87
CA ARG A 18 -29.62 -39.66 19.58
C ARG A 18 -30.52 -39.12 18.45
N ARG A 19 -30.55 -37.79 18.26
CA ARG A 19 -31.23 -37.19 17.07
C ARG A 19 -30.40 -36.16 16.30
N GLY A 20 -29.18 -35.83 16.73
CA GLY A 20 -28.32 -34.87 16.01
C GLY A 20 -27.34 -35.50 14.99
N ALA A 21 -27.03 -36.78 15.11
CA ALA A 21 -25.99 -37.41 14.28
C ALA A 21 -26.50 -37.87 12.89
N GLU A 22 -27.78 -38.27 12.78
CA GLU A 22 -28.35 -38.76 11.52
C GLU A 22 -28.84 -37.65 10.57
N GLU A 23 -29.04 -36.43 11.08
CA GLU A 23 -29.47 -35.27 10.28
C GLU A 23 -28.26 -34.56 9.64
N HIS A 24 -27.08 -34.68 10.26
CA HIS A 24 -25.80 -34.19 9.72
C HIS A 24 -25.31 -35.07 8.55
N ASP A 25 -25.49 -36.39 8.64
CA ASP A 25 -25.07 -37.33 7.57
C ASP A 25 -25.99 -37.29 6.34
N ARG A 26 -27.26 -36.88 6.50
CA ARG A 26 -28.21 -36.68 5.38
C ARG A 26 -27.96 -35.39 4.60
N ARG A 27 -27.50 -34.31 5.27
CA ARG A 27 -27.07 -33.06 4.60
C ARG A 27 -25.74 -33.23 3.88
N ALA A 28 -24.82 -34.03 4.43
CA ALA A 28 -23.55 -34.35 3.76
C ALA A 28 -23.74 -35.15 2.46
N ARG A 29 -24.75 -36.04 2.40
CA ARG A 29 -25.06 -36.84 1.19
C ARG A 29 -25.96 -36.14 0.17
N ALA A 30 -26.56 -35.00 0.51
CA ALA A 30 -27.34 -34.18 -0.41
C ALA A 30 -26.48 -33.22 -1.26
N TRP A 31 -25.18 -33.12 -0.97
CA TRP A 31 -24.22 -32.35 -1.78
C TRP A 31 -23.51 -33.22 -2.84
N SER A 32 -23.85 -34.50 -2.95
CA SER A 32 -23.24 -35.44 -3.89
C SER A 32 -24.18 -35.75 -5.05
N SER A 33 -24.42 -34.75 -5.91
CA SER A 33 -24.82 -35.01 -7.29
C SER A 33 -23.98 -34.13 -8.23
N GLU A 34 -22.96 -34.75 -8.81
CA GLU A 34 -22.00 -34.21 -9.80
C GLU A 34 -22.63 -33.81 -11.16
N ALA A 35 -23.92 -33.46 -11.19
CA ALA A 35 -24.67 -33.28 -12.43
C ALA A 35 -25.38 -31.91 -12.61
N GLU A 36 -25.33 -30.99 -11.63
CA GLU A 36 -26.01 -29.67 -11.72
C GLU A 36 -25.07 -28.45 -11.56
N LEU A 37 -23.77 -28.63 -11.83
CA LEU A 37 -22.79 -27.52 -11.95
C LEU A 37 -22.31 -27.36 -13.40
N SER A 38 -23.21 -27.52 -14.36
CA SER A 38 -22.94 -27.20 -15.76
C SER A 38 -23.69 -25.92 -16.14
N ALA A 39 -22.93 -24.96 -16.66
CA ALA A 39 -23.35 -23.69 -17.27
C ALA A 39 -23.67 -22.51 -16.32
N VAL A 40 -22.65 -21.99 -15.63
CA VAL A 40 -22.15 -20.61 -15.82
C VAL A 40 -20.68 -20.64 -15.39
N SER A 41 -19.76 -20.60 -16.37
CA SER A 41 -18.35 -20.35 -16.10
C SER A 41 -18.16 -18.84 -15.91
N THR A 42 -18.46 -18.33 -14.73
CA THR A 42 -17.92 -17.03 -14.25
C THR A 42 -16.51 -17.24 -13.72
N ARG A 43 -15.65 -17.85 -14.53
CA ARG A 43 -14.22 -17.60 -14.36
C ARG A 43 -14.01 -16.16 -14.82
N PRO A 44 -13.59 -15.21 -13.95
CA PRO A 44 -13.05 -13.96 -14.46
C PRO A 44 -11.97 -14.34 -15.48
N ASP A 45 -12.02 -13.71 -16.64
CA ASP A 45 -10.99 -13.90 -17.65
C ASP A 45 -9.69 -13.34 -17.06
N LEU A 46 -8.86 -14.23 -16.53
CA LEU A 46 -7.55 -13.90 -15.97
C LEU A 46 -6.50 -13.74 -17.08
N ALA A 47 -6.90 -13.88 -18.35
CA ALA A 47 -6.00 -13.67 -19.46
C ALA A 47 -5.62 -12.19 -19.53
N LEU A 48 -4.31 -11.93 -19.52
CA LEU A 48 -3.77 -10.63 -19.85
C LEU A 48 -4.21 -10.26 -21.27
N THR A 49 -4.60 -9.00 -21.45
CA THR A 49 -4.90 -8.47 -22.78
C THR A 49 -3.61 -8.27 -23.58
N GLY A 50 -3.72 -8.08 -24.91
CA GLY A 50 -2.54 -7.74 -25.72
C GLY A 50 -1.82 -6.47 -25.23
N GLU A 51 -2.58 -5.49 -24.74
CA GLU A 51 -2.04 -4.26 -24.15
C GLU A 51 -1.25 -4.54 -22.85
N HIS A 52 -1.70 -5.48 -22.03
CA HIS A 52 -1.00 -5.90 -20.83
C HIS A 52 0.33 -6.62 -21.13
N ASP A 53 0.36 -7.45 -22.17
CA ASP A 53 1.59 -8.11 -22.63
C ASP A 53 2.58 -7.11 -23.23
N GLU A 54 2.08 -6.11 -23.96
CA GLU A 54 2.90 -5.01 -24.49
C GLU A 54 3.51 -4.15 -23.37
N LEU A 55 2.71 -3.79 -22.36
CA LEU A 55 3.20 -3.08 -21.16
C LEU A 55 4.30 -3.90 -20.48
N ARG A 56 4.04 -5.19 -20.22
CA ARG A 56 5.01 -6.09 -19.59
C ARG A 56 6.31 -6.16 -20.37
N SER A 57 6.22 -6.39 -21.68
CA SER A 57 7.39 -6.49 -22.56
C SER A 57 8.20 -5.20 -22.57
N THR A 58 7.52 -4.05 -22.65
CA THR A 58 8.15 -2.73 -22.67
C THR A 58 8.90 -2.44 -21.36
N VAL A 59 8.24 -2.64 -20.22
CA VAL A 59 8.84 -2.42 -18.90
C VAL A 59 10.02 -3.37 -18.67
N ARG A 60 9.86 -4.64 -19.03
CA ARG A 60 10.93 -5.65 -18.93
C ARG A 60 12.16 -5.25 -19.75
N GLN A 61 11.97 -4.86 -21.01
CA GLN A 61 13.07 -4.45 -21.89
C GLN A 61 13.79 -3.21 -21.35
N PHE A 62 13.03 -2.22 -20.87
CA PHE A 62 13.59 -1.02 -20.26
C PHE A 62 14.44 -1.37 -19.03
N LEU A 63 13.88 -2.11 -18.06
CA LEU A 63 14.56 -2.47 -16.82
C LEU A 63 15.80 -3.35 -17.08
N ALA A 64 15.73 -4.29 -18.04
CA ALA A 64 16.88 -5.09 -18.43
C ALA A 64 18.03 -4.24 -19.01
N ALA A 65 17.71 -3.13 -19.68
CA ALA A 65 18.69 -2.23 -20.27
C ALA A 65 19.28 -1.22 -19.28
N THR A 66 18.57 -0.90 -18.18
CA THR A 66 18.97 0.18 -17.26
C THR A 66 19.22 -0.25 -15.81
N SER A 67 18.85 -1.47 -15.43
CA SER A 67 18.92 -1.99 -14.06
C SER A 67 19.50 -3.41 -14.05
N SER A 68 20.72 -3.56 -14.55
CA SER A 68 21.42 -4.85 -14.44
C SER A 68 21.74 -5.15 -12.97
N PRO A 69 21.97 -6.42 -12.58
CA PRO A 69 22.42 -6.74 -11.21
C PRO A 69 23.73 -6.03 -10.81
N ALA A 70 24.59 -5.67 -11.78
CA ALA A 70 25.78 -4.88 -11.50
C ALA A 70 25.43 -3.41 -11.21
N ASP A 71 24.46 -2.85 -11.94
CA ASP A 71 23.96 -1.50 -11.68
C ASP A 71 23.28 -1.42 -10.32
N THR A 72 22.41 -2.38 -9.97
CA THR A 72 21.77 -2.42 -8.65
C THR A 72 22.82 -2.42 -7.54
N ARG A 73 23.84 -3.30 -7.63
CA ARG A 73 24.94 -3.32 -6.63
C ARG A 73 25.70 -2.00 -6.55
N ARG A 74 25.95 -1.35 -7.68
CA ARG A 74 26.61 -0.04 -7.71
C ARG A 74 25.76 1.03 -7.06
N VAL A 75 24.46 1.11 -7.37
CA VAL A 75 23.60 2.21 -6.88
C VAL A 75 23.26 2.05 -5.40
N ILE A 76 23.16 0.83 -4.86
CA ILE A 76 22.93 0.63 -3.41
C ILE A 76 24.13 1.05 -2.55
N GLU A 77 25.30 1.29 -3.14
CA GLU A 77 26.45 1.86 -2.43
C GLU A 77 26.43 3.40 -2.44
N THR A 78 25.57 4.01 -3.26
CA THR A 78 25.43 5.47 -3.32
C THR A 78 24.52 6.01 -2.21
N PRO A 79 24.67 7.29 -1.82
CA PRO A 79 23.78 7.93 -0.84
C PRO A 79 22.30 7.87 -1.24
N ASP A 80 21.99 8.06 -2.53
CA ASP A 80 20.62 8.00 -3.02
C ASP A 80 20.05 6.56 -2.95
N GLY A 81 20.87 5.55 -3.27
CA GLY A 81 20.45 4.15 -3.34
C GLY A 81 19.79 3.76 -4.68
N PHE A 82 19.72 4.67 -5.64
CA PHE A 82 19.14 4.46 -6.97
C PHE A 82 19.75 5.42 -8.01
N ASP A 83 19.48 5.18 -9.28
CA ASP A 83 19.90 6.05 -10.38
C ASP A 83 18.83 7.10 -10.71
N ARG A 84 19.12 8.38 -10.45
CA ARG A 84 18.20 9.50 -10.75
C ARG A 84 17.92 9.66 -12.25
N SER A 85 18.89 9.36 -13.11
CA SER A 85 18.69 9.40 -14.57
C SER A 85 17.71 8.30 -15.00
N MET A 86 17.84 7.10 -14.43
CA MET A 86 16.86 6.03 -14.67
C MET A 86 15.47 6.44 -14.18
N TRP A 87 15.36 7.02 -12.99
CA TRP A 87 14.08 7.51 -12.44
C TRP A 87 13.39 8.51 -13.37
N SER A 88 14.11 9.53 -13.86
CA SER A 88 13.57 10.50 -14.82
C SER A 88 13.14 9.83 -16.12
N ARG A 89 13.95 8.91 -16.66
CA ARG A 89 13.62 8.19 -17.90
C ARG A 89 12.38 7.30 -17.75
N MET A 90 12.15 6.70 -16.59
CA MET A 90 10.91 5.93 -16.32
C MET A 90 9.67 6.81 -16.43
N ALA A 91 9.76 8.07 -15.99
CA ALA A 91 8.66 9.02 -16.08
C ALA A 91 8.50 9.51 -17.54
N GLU A 92 9.58 9.98 -18.15
CA GLU A 92 9.55 10.62 -19.47
C GLU A 92 9.26 9.66 -20.62
N GLN A 93 9.83 8.45 -20.59
CA GLN A 93 9.75 7.51 -21.71
C GLN A 93 8.58 6.54 -21.60
N LEU A 94 8.19 6.19 -20.37
CA LEU A 94 7.20 5.16 -20.09
C LEU A 94 5.99 5.65 -19.29
N GLY A 95 6.06 6.83 -18.66
CA GLY A 95 4.97 7.36 -17.84
C GLY A 95 4.71 6.54 -16.58
N LEU A 96 5.68 5.78 -16.06
CA LEU A 96 5.41 4.84 -14.96
C LEU A 96 4.94 5.56 -13.68
N GLN A 97 5.53 6.70 -13.36
CA GLN A 97 5.17 7.47 -12.16
C GLN A 97 3.74 8.05 -12.26
N ALA A 98 3.27 8.29 -13.47
CA ALA A 98 1.91 8.73 -13.77
C ALA A 98 0.88 7.59 -13.81
N LEU A 99 1.32 6.31 -13.77
CA LEU A 99 0.49 5.13 -13.99
C LEU A 99 -0.79 5.12 -13.15
N LEU A 100 -0.65 5.29 -11.83
CA LEU A 100 -1.76 5.25 -10.87
C LEU A 100 -2.38 6.63 -10.59
N VAL A 101 -1.83 7.68 -11.18
CA VAL A 101 -2.37 9.04 -11.03
C VAL A 101 -3.60 9.16 -11.92
N PRO A 102 -4.75 9.66 -11.42
CA PRO A 102 -5.91 9.91 -12.26
C PRO A 102 -5.63 10.91 -13.39
N GLU A 103 -6.21 10.70 -14.57
CA GLU A 103 -6.00 11.56 -15.75
C GLU A 103 -6.28 13.05 -15.49
N ARG A 104 -7.28 13.36 -14.68
CA ARG A 104 -7.62 14.74 -14.27
C ARG A 104 -6.51 15.45 -13.47
N TYR A 105 -5.49 14.72 -13.04
CA TYR A 105 -4.30 15.23 -12.35
C TYR A 105 -3.02 14.90 -13.13
N GLU A 106 -3.12 14.88 -14.48
CA GLU A 106 -2.01 14.67 -15.40
C GLU A 106 -1.40 13.25 -15.35
N GLY A 107 -2.20 12.28 -14.92
CA GLY A 107 -1.82 10.87 -14.88
C GLY A 107 -2.30 10.03 -16.05
N LEU A 108 -2.04 8.71 -16.00
CA LEU A 108 -2.51 7.72 -16.97
C LEU A 108 -3.78 6.98 -16.55
N GLY A 109 -4.21 7.16 -15.29
CA GLY A 109 -5.47 6.60 -14.77
C GLY A 109 -5.56 5.08 -14.78
N GLN A 110 -4.44 4.37 -14.84
CA GLN A 110 -4.42 2.92 -14.94
C GLN A 110 -4.80 2.24 -13.62
N GLY A 111 -5.17 0.97 -13.72
CA GLY A 111 -5.72 0.19 -12.64
C GLY A 111 -4.70 -0.66 -11.88
N PRO A 112 -5.20 -1.49 -10.95
CA PRO A 112 -4.37 -2.40 -10.18
C PRO A 112 -3.70 -3.49 -11.03
N VAL A 113 -4.27 -3.84 -12.20
CA VAL A 113 -3.70 -4.86 -13.09
C VAL A 113 -2.41 -4.36 -13.74
N GLU A 114 -2.43 -3.14 -14.27
CA GLU A 114 -1.25 -2.51 -14.87
C GLU A 114 -0.17 -2.26 -13.81
N ALA A 115 -0.57 -1.81 -12.61
CA ALA A 115 0.36 -1.69 -11.50
C ALA A 115 0.99 -3.03 -11.13
N GLN A 116 0.21 -4.12 -11.04
CA GLN A 116 0.73 -5.45 -10.76
C GLN A 116 1.80 -5.86 -11.79
N ILE A 117 1.54 -5.66 -13.09
CA ILE A 117 2.51 -5.97 -14.15
C ILE A 117 3.81 -5.19 -13.95
N VAL A 118 3.71 -3.89 -13.71
CA VAL A 118 4.89 -3.03 -13.51
C VAL A 118 5.69 -3.44 -12.28
N PHE A 119 5.02 -3.68 -11.15
CA PHE A 119 5.70 -4.10 -9.91
C PHE A 119 6.33 -5.49 -10.04
N GLU A 120 5.69 -6.43 -10.74
CA GLU A 120 6.27 -7.74 -11.02
C GLU A 120 7.59 -7.60 -11.80
N GLU A 121 7.62 -6.80 -12.86
CA GLU A 121 8.85 -6.58 -13.62
C GLU A 121 9.92 -5.83 -12.80
N MET A 122 9.53 -4.90 -11.92
CA MET A 122 10.45 -4.23 -10.99
C MET A 122 11.11 -5.20 -10.01
N GLY A 123 10.32 -6.11 -9.44
CA GLY A 123 10.83 -7.15 -8.55
C GLY A 123 11.77 -8.11 -9.29
N ARG A 124 11.42 -8.48 -10.52
CA ARG A 124 12.26 -9.31 -11.40
C ARG A 124 13.61 -8.66 -11.70
N ALA A 125 13.67 -7.34 -11.78
CA ALA A 125 14.88 -6.56 -12.04
C ALA A 125 15.63 -6.12 -10.77
N LEU A 126 15.09 -6.39 -9.57
CA LEU A 126 15.58 -5.84 -8.29
C LEU A 126 15.76 -4.31 -8.35
N TYR A 127 14.75 -3.61 -8.87
CA TYR A 127 14.77 -2.17 -8.94
C TYR A 127 14.78 -1.55 -7.52
N SER A 128 15.79 -0.74 -7.20
CA SER A 128 16.02 -0.19 -5.85
C SER A 128 15.51 1.24 -5.64
N GLY A 129 14.88 1.83 -6.66
CA GLY A 129 14.42 3.22 -6.59
C GLY A 129 13.06 3.42 -5.92
N PRO A 130 12.63 4.68 -5.75
CA PRO A 130 11.51 5.06 -4.88
C PRO A 130 10.13 4.82 -5.49
N TYR A 131 9.99 3.90 -6.46
CA TYR A 131 8.72 3.70 -7.16
C TYR A 131 7.61 3.19 -6.25
N PHE A 132 7.93 2.25 -5.36
CA PHE A 132 6.98 1.79 -4.35
C PHE A 132 6.51 2.94 -3.44
N ALA A 133 7.45 3.75 -2.93
CA ALA A 133 7.16 4.87 -2.06
C ALA A 133 6.29 5.94 -2.74
N SER A 134 6.58 6.29 -4.00
CA SER A 134 5.89 7.38 -4.70
C SER A 134 4.63 6.92 -5.42
N ALA A 135 4.72 5.89 -6.26
CA ALA A 135 3.60 5.46 -7.11
C ALA A 135 2.60 4.58 -6.34
N ALA A 136 3.05 3.64 -5.51
CA ALA A 136 2.12 2.77 -4.77
C ALA A 136 1.65 3.35 -3.45
N LEU A 137 2.51 4.03 -2.69
CA LEU A 137 2.12 4.62 -1.40
C LEU A 137 1.59 6.05 -1.55
N ALA A 138 2.42 7.01 -1.97
CA ALA A 138 2.05 8.43 -1.90
C ALA A 138 0.89 8.80 -2.83
N THR A 139 0.89 8.30 -4.07
CA THR A 139 -0.21 8.52 -5.02
C THR A 139 -1.53 7.98 -4.46
N ASN A 140 -1.53 6.74 -3.94
CA ASN A 140 -2.74 6.17 -3.34
C ASN A 140 -3.17 6.91 -2.08
N ALA A 141 -2.25 7.38 -1.23
CA ALA A 141 -2.62 8.19 -0.06
C ALA A 141 -3.34 9.48 -0.45
N LEU A 142 -2.86 10.18 -1.49
CA LEU A 142 -3.52 11.38 -2.01
C LEU A 142 -4.88 11.04 -2.62
N VAL A 143 -4.96 10.03 -3.49
CA VAL A 143 -6.22 9.64 -4.14
C VAL A 143 -7.26 9.17 -3.11
N CYS A 144 -6.86 8.34 -2.14
CA CYS A 144 -7.73 7.82 -1.09
C CYS A 144 -8.15 8.90 -0.08
N SER A 145 -7.40 10.01 0.04
CA SER A 145 -7.78 11.12 0.92
C SER A 145 -9.07 11.83 0.48
N GLY A 146 -9.41 11.73 -0.82
CA GLY A 146 -10.53 12.46 -1.41
C GLY A 146 -10.32 13.98 -1.50
N ASP A 147 -9.14 14.48 -1.16
CA ASP A 147 -8.81 15.90 -1.22
C ASP A 147 -8.41 16.31 -2.62
N GLU A 148 -9.38 16.81 -3.39
CA GLU A 148 -9.13 17.23 -4.76
C GLU A 148 -8.14 18.39 -4.87
N THR A 149 -8.08 19.27 -3.86
CA THR A 149 -7.14 20.40 -3.88
C THR A 149 -5.72 19.87 -3.67
N ALA A 150 -5.52 19.03 -2.66
CA ALA A 150 -4.22 18.41 -2.45
C ALA A 150 -3.78 17.55 -3.65
N CYS A 151 -4.71 16.82 -4.26
CA CYS A 151 -4.46 16.06 -5.48
C CYS A 151 -4.02 16.94 -6.65
N ARG A 152 -4.75 18.03 -6.95
CA ARG A 152 -4.39 18.97 -8.04
C ARG A 152 -3.01 19.59 -7.83
N ASP A 153 -2.66 19.90 -6.59
CA ASP A 153 -1.40 20.58 -6.30
C ASP A 153 -0.19 19.62 -6.32
N LEU A 154 -0.36 18.38 -5.83
CA LEU A 154 0.77 17.48 -5.54
C LEU A 154 0.96 16.35 -6.55
N LEU A 155 -0.12 15.81 -7.12
CA LEU A 155 -0.02 14.67 -8.02
C LEU A 155 0.70 14.97 -9.35
N PRO A 156 0.59 16.17 -9.97
CA PRO A 156 1.31 16.45 -11.21
C PRO A 156 2.83 16.30 -11.08
N GLY A 157 3.42 16.77 -9.97
CA GLY A 157 4.86 16.62 -9.71
C GLY A 157 5.29 15.17 -9.51
N ILE A 158 4.43 14.36 -8.87
CA ILE A 158 4.65 12.92 -8.72
C ILE A 158 4.54 12.23 -10.08
N ALA A 159 3.50 12.53 -10.87
CA ALA A 159 3.25 11.96 -12.19
C ALA A 159 4.42 12.22 -13.15
N ALA A 160 4.96 13.44 -13.14
CA ALA A 160 6.11 13.84 -13.94
C ALA A 160 7.45 13.25 -13.43
N GLY A 161 7.47 12.61 -12.26
CA GLY A 161 8.69 12.10 -11.63
C GLY A 161 9.62 13.20 -11.09
N THR A 162 9.19 14.46 -11.09
CA THR A 162 9.98 15.59 -10.54
C THR A 162 9.87 15.70 -9.01
N THR A 163 8.91 15.00 -8.41
CA THR A 163 8.71 14.94 -6.96
C THR A 163 8.71 13.48 -6.51
N ILE A 164 9.71 13.11 -5.73
CA ILE A 164 9.75 11.84 -5.03
C ILE A 164 8.92 12.00 -3.75
N ALA A 165 7.87 11.21 -3.62
CA ALA A 165 6.99 11.25 -2.46
C ALA A 165 7.02 9.94 -1.69
N THR A 166 6.74 10.01 -0.38
CA THR A 166 6.59 8.82 0.48
C THR A 166 5.51 9.04 1.54
N VAL A 167 5.17 7.96 2.26
CA VAL A 167 4.16 7.95 3.32
C VAL A 167 4.81 7.50 4.63
N ALA A 168 4.72 8.34 5.66
CA ALA A 168 5.28 8.12 6.99
C ALA A 168 4.16 7.85 8.00
N VAL A 169 3.85 6.57 8.20
CA VAL A 169 2.75 6.11 9.08
C VAL A 169 3.22 5.44 10.35
N ALA A 170 4.32 4.68 10.30
CA ALA A 170 4.74 3.80 11.39
C ALA A 170 5.02 4.58 12.68
N GLU A 171 4.77 3.93 13.81
CA GLU A 171 4.94 4.46 15.18
C GLU A 171 3.95 5.56 15.61
N ALA A 172 3.54 5.46 16.87
CA ALA A 172 2.80 6.51 17.58
C ALA A 172 3.79 7.54 18.16
N GLY A 173 3.39 8.81 18.22
CA GLY A 173 4.19 9.86 18.87
C GLY A 173 4.44 11.11 18.03
N THR A 174 4.09 11.10 16.74
CA THR A 174 4.02 12.35 15.96
C THR A 174 2.69 13.06 16.23
N THR A 175 2.76 14.32 16.61
CA THR A 175 1.59 15.18 16.86
C THR A 175 1.55 16.33 15.87
N ALA A 176 0.36 16.84 15.59
CA ALA A 176 0.15 18.01 14.76
C ALA A 176 -0.75 19.00 15.50
N LYS A 177 -0.31 20.25 15.59
CA LYS A 177 -1.07 21.35 16.22
C LYS A 177 -1.26 22.49 15.25
N ARG A 178 -2.39 23.18 15.36
CA ARG A 178 -2.62 24.43 14.61
C ARG A 178 -1.74 25.54 15.19
N ASP A 179 -0.99 26.20 14.32
CA ASP A 179 -0.31 27.46 14.59
C ASP A 179 -0.73 28.49 13.53
N ARG A 180 -1.63 29.39 13.92
CA ARG A 180 -2.28 30.37 13.02
C ARG A 180 -2.93 29.66 11.81
N ASP A 181 -2.40 29.91 10.62
CA ASP A 181 -2.90 29.39 9.35
C ASP A 181 -2.21 28.10 8.90
N ALA A 182 -1.26 27.57 9.69
CA ALA A 182 -0.48 26.38 9.37
C ALA A 182 -0.68 25.27 10.42
N TRP A 183 -0.31 24.05 10.05
CA TRP A 183 -0.08 22.97 11.01
C TRP A 183 1.41 22.84 11.27
N VAL A 184 1.73 22.46 12.51
CA VAL A 184 3.10 22.24 12.96
C VAL A 184 3.21 20.84 13.52
N LEU A 185 4.18 20.07 13.03
CA LEU A 185 4.43 18.69 13.41
C LEU A 185 5.64 18.58 14.33
N ASP A 186 5.47 17.76 15.36
CA ASP A 186 6.53 17.38 16.30
C ASP A 186 6.48 15.87 16.54
N GLY A 187 7.65 15.22 16.51
CA GLY A 187 7.81 13.80 16.81
C GLY A 187 8.73 13.08 15.84
N SER A 188 8.55 11.78 15.67
CA SER A 188 9.37 10.96 14.78
C SER A 188 8.57 9.87 14.09
N LYS A 189 9.07 9.45 12.93
CA LYS A 189 8.58 8.31 12.14
C LYS A 189 9.77 7.45 11.72
N SER A 190 9.72 6.16 11.99
CA SER A 190 10.75 5.21 11.56
C SER A 190 10.27 4.32 10.42
N LEU A 191 11.21 3.60 9.78
CA LEU A 191 10.94 2.64 8.71
C LEU A 191 10.20 3.25 7.50
N VAL A 192 10.49 4.51 7.17
CA VAL A 192 9.84 5.22 6.06
C VAL A 192 10.53 4.85 4.75
N PRO A 193 9.83 4.20 3.79
CA PRO A 193 10.43 3.83 2.51
C PRO A 193 10.95 5.06 1.75
N ASN A 194 12.22 5.02 1.35
CA ASN A 194 12.88 6.09 0.60
C ASN A 194 12.76 7.49 1.22
N GLY A 195 12.54 7.62 2.53
CA GLY A 195 12.36 8.92 3.19
C GLY A 195 13.60 9.81 3.20
N HIS A 196 14.78 9.25 2.92
CA HIS A 196 16.05 9.98 2.80
C HIS A 196 16.23 10.71 1.46
N VAL A 197 15.41 10.39 0.46
CA VAL A 197 15.44 11.00 -0.89
C VAL A 197 14.10 11.60 -1.30
N ALA A 198 13.10 11.54 -0.44
CA ALA A 198 11.78 12.11 -0.72
C ALA A 198 11.84 13.64 -0.65
N ASP A 199 11.16 14.29 -1.59
CA ASP A 199 10.89 15.73 -1.60
C ASP A 199 9.57 16.04 -0.86
N LEU A 200 8.62 15.11 -0.90
CA LEU A 200 7.31 15.21 -0.25
C LEU A 200 7.07 14.07 0.74
N LEU A 201 6.71 14.43 1.97
CA LEU A 201 6.38 13.51 3.04
C LEU A 201 4.88 13.58 3.35
N LEU A 202 4.16 12.47 3.18
CA LEU A 202 2.78 12.31 3.65
C LEU A 202 2.79 11.67 5.03
N VAL A 203 2.61 12.47 6.08
CA VAL A 203 2.84 12.08 7.48
C VAL A 203 1.51 11.90 8.20
N ALA A 204 1.31 10.72 8.81
CA ALA A 204 0.19 10.51 9.72
C ALA A 204 0.56 11.00 11.13
N ALA A 205 -0.14 12.01 11.63
CA ALA A 205 0.11 12.62 12.94
C ALA A 205 -1.19 12.79 13.75
N GLN A 206 -1.08 12.75 15.07
CA GLN A 206 -2.22 12.89 15.99
C GLN A 206 -2.61 14.36 16.16
N THR A 207 -3.88 14.69 15.93
CA THR A 207 -4.52 15.96 16.29
C THR A 207 -5.54 15.74 17.43
N ASP A 208 -6.22 16.81 17.85
CA ASP A 208 -7.34 16.71 18.80
C ASP A 208 -8.54 15.93 18.22
N ALA A 209 -8.69 15.90 16.89
CA ALA A 209 -9.77 15.19 16.20
C ALA A 209 -9.45 13.71 15.94
N GLY A 210 -8.18 13.31 16.02
CA GLY A 210 -7.73 11.95 15.72
C GLY A 210 -6.46 11.92 14.87
N PRO A 211 -6.08 10.75 14.35
CA PRO A 211 -5.04 10.66 13.34
C PRO A 211 -5.43 11.41 12.07
N SER A 212 -4.55 12.29 11.61
CA SER A 212 -4.71 13.14 10.41
C SER A 212 -3.50 13.01 9.49
N LEU A 213 -3.72 13.22 8.19
CA LEU A 213 -2.69 13.08 7.17
C LEU A 213 -2.19 14.46 6.78
N PHE A 214 -0.88 14.62 6.68
CA PHE A 214 -0.25 15.91 6.42
C PHE A 214 0.76 15.81 5.28
N ALA A 215 0.77 16.79 4.38
CA ALA A 215 1.86 17.01 3.45
C ALA A 215 2.90 17.93 4.09
N VAL A 216 4.16 17.47 4.08
CA VAL A 216 5.33 18.19 4.59
C VAL A 216 6.38 18.21 3.49
N ASP A 217 6.95 19.39 3.23
CA ASP A 217 8.13 19.54 2.38
C ASP A 217 9.35 18.98 3.11
N ALA A 218 10.06 18.03 2.50
CA ALA A 218 11.24 17.43 3.12
C ALA A 218 12.39 18.43 3.35
N ALA A 219 12.38 19.58 2.65
CA ALA A 219 13.33 20.67 2.83
C ALA A 219 12.93 21.67 3.93
N ASP A 220 11.77 21.49 4.60
CA ASP A 220 11.39 22.33 5.73
C ASP A 220 12.43 22.22 6.87
N LEU A 221 12.75 23.35 7.50
CA LEU A 221 13.81 23.43 8.52
C LEU A 221 13.51 22.58 9.77
N GLY A 222 12.25 22.24 10.00
CA GLY A 222 11.83 21.36 11.09
C GLY A 222 11.95 19.87 10.76
N VAL A 223 12.39 19.50 9.56
CA VAL A 223 12.52 18.11 9.11
C VAL A 223 13.99 17.67 9.14
N GLU A 224 14.25 16.56 9.80
CA GLU A 224 15.52 15.83 9.74
C GLU A 224 15.26 14.43 9.22
N SER A 225 16.06 13.99 8.24
CA SER A 225 15.94 12.67 7.62
C SER A 225 17.26 11.92 7.71
N GLN A 226 17.20 10.68 8.18
CA GLN A 226 18.34 9.80 8.33
C GLN A 226 18.06 8.45 7.67
N ALA A 227 18.90 8.06 6.71
CA ALA A 227 18.86 6.71 6.15
C ALA A 227 19.19 5.66 7.21
N LEU A 228 18.42 4.58 7.25
CA LEU A 228 18.60 3.45 8.15
C LEU A 228 19.37 2.33 7.45
N GLU A 229 20.22 1.65 8.20
CA GLU A 229 20.83 0.39 7.75
C GLU A 229 19.81 -0.74 7.89
N SER A 230 19.44 -1.33 6.76
CA SER A 230 18.53 -2.47 6.65
C SER A 230 19.25 -3.72 6.14
N LEU A 231 18.67 -4.89 6.38
CA LEU A 231 19.18 -6.15 5.81
C LEU A 231 19.08 -6.16 4.28
N ASP A 232 17.97 -5.64 3.75
CA ASP A 232 17.77 -5.46 2.33
C ASP A 232 18.27 -4.08 1.90
N LEU A 233 19.49 -4.05 1.33
CA LEU A 233 20.13 -2.83 0.86
C LEU A 233 19.44 -2.21 -0.37
N SER A 234 18.64 -2.99 -1.10
CA SER A 234 17.87 -2.51 -2.26
C SER A 234 16.57 -1.80 -1.84
N ARG A 235 16.15 -1.95 -0.58
CA ARG A 235 14.99 -1.27 -0.01
C ARG A 235 15.42 -0.28 1.06
N ARG A 236 15.65 0.95 0.64
CA ARG A 236 16.04 2.04 1.54
C ARG A 236 14.91 2.43 2.48
N LEU A 237 15.24 2.52 3.76
CA LEU A 237 14.35 3.00 4.82
C LEU A 237 14.99 4.21 5.49
N ALA A 238 14.17 5.10 6.03
CA ALA A 238 14.63 6.27 6.77
C ALA A 238 13.89 6.43 8.10
N ALA A 239 14.58 7.06 9.05
CA ALA A 239 13.96 7.70 10.21
C ALA A 239 13.81 9.18 9.90
N LEU A 240 12.63 9.71 10.18
CA LEU A 240 12.26 11.11 10.04
C LEU A 240 12.00 11.68 11.43
N LYS A 241 12.47 12.89 11.67
CA LYS A 241 12.19 13.66 12.87
C LYS A 241 11.62 15.01 12.48
N PHE A 242 10.59 15.39 13.22
CA PHE A 242 9.87 16.64 13.05
C PHE A 242 10.03 17.45 14.34
N ALA A 243 10.52 18.67 14.22
CA ALA A 243 10.69 19.62 15.30
C ALA A 243 10.18 20.98 14.84
N GLY A 244 8.89 21.24 15.05
CA GLY A 244 8.25 22.43 14.54
C GLY A 244 8.06 22.46 13.02
N ALA A 245 7.97 21.30 12.37
CA ALA A 245 7.90 21.21 10.90
C ALA A 245 6.57 21.73 10.36
N ARG A 246 6.60 22.62 9.36
CA ARG A 246 5.36 23.16 8.77
C ARG A 246 4.68 22.12 7.90
N ALA A 247 3.36 22.03 8.01
CA ALA A 247 2.59 21.05 7.30
C ALA A 247 1.24 21.58 6.81
N ARG A 248 0.73 20.93 5.76
CA ARG A 248 -0.61 21.14 5.22
C ARG A 248 -1.45 19.90 5.50
N LEU A 249 -2.64 20.07 6.08
CA LEU A 249 -3.60 18.97 6.22
C LEU A 249 -4.03 18.47 4.83
N VAL A 250 -4.09 17.16 4.65
CA VAL A 250 -4.55 16.46 3.44
C VAL A 250 -5.80 15.65 3.80
N GLY A 251 -6.92 15.97 3.16
CA GLY A 251 -8.21 15.36 3.48
C GLY A 251 -8.83 15.97 4.75
N GLN A 252 -9.56 15.16 5.49
CA GLN A 252 -10.29 15.59 6.69
C GLN A 252 -9.50 15.35 7.97
N ASP A 253 -9.56 16.30 8.90
CA ASP A 253 -8.99 16.16 10.24
C ASP A 253 -9.66 15.01 11.00
N GLY A 254 -8.86 14.09 11.56
CA GLY A 254 -9.30 12.87 12.24
C GLY A 254 -9.57 11.68 11.31
N ALA A 255 -9.43 11.83 9.99
CA ALA A 255 -9.82 10.80 9.01
C ALA A 255 -8.66 9.96 8.45
N ALA A 256 -7.41 10.15 8.89
CA ALA A 256 -6.28 9.47 8.27
C ALA A 256 -6.29 7.96 8.43
N ALA A 257 -6.92 7.42 9.47
CA ALA A 257 -6.95 5.98 9.70
C ALA A 257 -7.56 5.20 8.52
N SER A 258 -8.69 5.68 7.96
CA SER A 258 -9.33 5.04 6.80
C SER A 258 -8.54 5.25 5.51
N VAL A 259 -7.96 6.44 5.33
CA VAL A 259 -7.11 6.77 4.18
C VAL A 259 -5.87 5.87 4.15
N VAL A 260 -5.20 5.73 5.29
CA VAL A 260 -4.02 4.88 5.45
C VAL A 260 -4.39 3.41 5.22
N ALA A 261 -5.48 2.92 5.81
CA ALA A 261 -5.92 1.54 5.59
C ALA A 261 -6.15 1.23 4.09
N ALA A 262 -6.92 2.08 3.39
CA ALA A 262 -7.18 1.92 1.96
C ALA A 262 -5.89 2.03 1.11
N THR A 263 -4.95 2.88 1.52
CA THR A 263 -3.63 3.00 0.87
C THR A 263 -2.83 1.72 1.04
N MET A 264 -2.79 1.16 2.26
CA MET A 264 -2.04 -0.05 2.57
C MET A 264 -2.60 -1.26 1.81
N ASP A 265 -3.92 -1.39 1.69
CA ASP A 265 -4.54 -2.47 0.91
C ASP A 265 -4.04 -2.46 -0.55
N ARG A 266 -3.98 -1.29 -1.17
CA ARG A 266 -3.48 -1.15 -2.56
C ARG A 266 -1.97 -1.36 -2.66
N ALA A 267 -1.21 -0.83 -1.72
CA ALA A 267 0.24 -0.97 -1.70
C ALA A 267 0.70 -2.41 -1.44
N LEU A 268 -0.05 -3.18 -0.64
CA LEU A 268 0.23 -4.59 -0.40
C LEU A 268 0.05 -5.45 -1.66
N VAL A 269 -0.91 -5.12 -2.52
CA VAL A 269 -1.06 -5.78 -3.83
C VAL A 269 0.19 -5.54 -4.68
N ALA A 270 0.67 -4.30 -4.75
CA ALA A 270 1.90 -3.95 -5.46
C ALA A 270 3.13 -4.70 -4.90
N LEU A 271 3.33 -4.71 -3.58
CA LEU A 271 4.45 -5.44 -2.96
C LEU A 271 4.39 -6.94 -3.21
N THR A 272 3.19 -7.53 -3.23
CA THR A 272 3.02 -8.95 -3.51
C THR A 272 3.43 -9.26 -4.95
N ALA A 273 3.08 -8.39 -5.89
CA ALA A 273 3.50 -8.51 -7.29
C ALA A 273 5.03 -8.42 -7.43
N GLU A 274 5.64 -7.44 -6.76
CA GLU A 274 7.09 -7.27 -6.71
C GLU A 274 7.81 -8.51 -6.15
N ALA A 275 7.32 -9.05 -5.03
CA ALA A 275 7.85 -10.28 -4.46
C ALA A 275 7.70 -11.49 -5.40
N ALA A 276 6.57 -11.61 -6.10
CA ALA A 276 6.34 -12.67 -7.08
C ALA A 276 7.31 -12.58 -8.26
N GLY A 277 7.55 -11.38 -8.80
CA GLY A 277 8.51 -11.16 -9.88
C GLY A 277 9.95 -11.48 -9.49
N GLY A 278 10.36 -11.10 -8.29
CA GLY A 278 11.67 -11.47 -7.73
C GLY A 278 11.81 -12.98 -7.55
N ALA A 279 10.79 -13.64 -7.01
CA ALA A 279 10.79 -15.10 -6.85
C ALA A 279 10.83 -15.84 -8.18
N ALA A 280 10.07 -15.38 -9.19
CA ALA A 280 10.09 -15.94 -10.53
C ALA A 280 11.49 -15.84 -11.15
N ARG A 281 12.19 -14.70 -10.96
CA ARG A 281 13.56 -14.53 -11.46
C ARG A 281 14.55 -15.54 -10.88
N CYS A 282 14.37 -15.95 -9.63
CA CYS A 282 15.24 -16.93 -8.98
C CYS A 282 15.10 -18.36 -9.56
N LEU A 283 14.02 -18.64 -10.30
CA LEU A 283 13.75 -19.97 -10.88
C LEU A 283 14.27 -20.11 -12.32
N GLU A 284 14.86 -19.05 -12.88
CA GLU A 284 15.39 -19.00 -14.26
C GLU A 284 16.90 -19.17 -14.30
#